data_AF-A0A3B9LST9-F1
#
_entry.id   AF-A0A3B9LST9-F1
#
_cell.length_a   1.000
_cell.length_b   1.000
_cell.length_c   1.000
_cell.angle_alpha   90.00
_cell.angle_beta   90.00
_cell.angle_gamma   90.00
#
_symmetry.space_group_name_H-M   'P 1'
#
loop_
_entity.id
_entity.type
_entity.pdbx_description
1 polymer ?
#
loop_
_entity_poly.entity_id
_entity_poly.type
_entity_poly.pdbx_seq_one_letter_code
_entity_poly.pdbx_strand_id
1 'polypeptide(L)' 'LTDVLVSSYQSGGSAGSSLIPTDQFSLNFAKIEFSYAPQDAKGKLGSPARAGWDLKSNKKV' A
#
# COMPACT_ATOMS: atom_id res chain seq x y z
N LEU A 1 4.68 0.20 5.52
CA LEU A 1 3.96 -0.69 6.46
C LEU A 1 5.00 -1.40 7.32
N THR A 2 4.70 -1.66 8.60
CA THR A 2 5.59 -2.37 9.54
C THR A 2 4.80 -3.46 10.27
N ASP A 3 5.45 -4.57 10.60
CA ASP A 3 4.87 -5.81 11.14
C ASP A 3 3.66 -6.28 10.32
N VAL A 4 3.94 -6.82 9.13
CA VAL A 4 2.95 -7.09 8.09
C VAL A 4 2.63 -8.58 8.00
N LEU A 5 1.34 -8.91 7.83
CA LEU A 5 0.84 -10.27 7.58
C LEU A 5 -0.03 -10.29 6.33
N VAL A 6 0.10 -11.33 5.51
CA VAL A 6 -0.87 -11.60 4.44
C VAL A 6 -2.13 -12.17 5.08
N SER A 7 -3.21 -11.40 5.06
CA SER A 7 -4.47 -11.78 5.70
C SER A 7 -5.40 -12.56 4.76
N SER A 8 -5.23 -12.43 3.45
CA SER A 8 -5.91 -13.25 2.46
C SER A 8 -5.16 -13.25 1.12
N TYR A 9 -5.39 -14.30 0.32
CA TYR A 9 -4.89 -14.44 -1.04
C TYR A 9 -5.92 -15.17 -1.90
N GLN A 10 -6.17 -14.66 -3.10
CA GLN A 10 -7.09 -15.23 -4.09
C GLN A 10 -6.47 -15.08 -5.48
N SER A 11 -6.31 -16.21 -6.18
CA SER A 11 -5.86 -16.26 -7.57
C SER A 11 -7.07 -16.41 -8.48
N GLY A 12 -7.20 -15.54 -9.47
CA GLY A 12 -8.29 -15.53 -10.44
C GLY A 12 -7.81 -15.81 -11.86
N GLY A 13 -8.44 -16.78 -12.52
CA GLY A 13 -8.22 -17.09 -13.93
C GLY A 13 -9.17 -18.18 -14.40
N SER A 14 -9.84 -17.95 -15.54
CA SER A 14 -10.72 -18.93 -16.18
C SER A 14 -10.20 -19.32 -17.54
N ALA A 15 -10.09 -20.62 -17.79
CA ALA A 15 -9.70 -21.14 -19.10
C ALA A 15 -10.68 -20.66 -20.18
N GLY A 16 -10.16 -20.07 -21.26
CA GLY A 16 -10.96 -19.51 -22.36
C GLY A 16 -11.42 -18.06 -22.18
N SER A 17 -11.10 -17.41 -21.04
CA SER A 17 -11.29 -15.97 -20.89
C SER A 17 -10.18 -15.21 -21.63
N SER A 18 -10.53 -14.10 -22.29
CA SER A 18 -9.55 -13.14 -22.85
C SER A 18 -8.89 -12.28 -21.76
N LEU A 19 -9.30 -12.43 -20.50
CA LEU A 19 -8.74 -11.72 -19.36
C LEU A 19 -7.43 -12.37 -18.91
N ILE A 20 -6.42 -11.52 -18.66
CA ILE A 20 -5.16 -11.96 -18.06
C ILE A 20 -5.44 -12.39 -16.60
N PRO A 21 -4.96 -13.56 -16.16
CA PRO A 21 -5.08 -13.98 -14.76
C PRO A 21 -4.54 -12.92 -13.81
N THR A 22 -5.21 -12.73 -12.67
CA THR A 22 -4.82 -11.75 -11.66
C THR A 22 -4.84 -12.36 -10.27
N ASP A 23 -3.94 -11.87 -9.44
CA ASP A 23 -3.87 -12.22 -8.03
C ASP A 23 -4.34 -11.04 -7.18
N GLN A 24 -5.15 -11.33 -6.18
CA GLN A 24 -5.58 -10.38 -5.16
C GLN A 24 -5.10 -10.86 -3.78
N PHE A 25 -4.51 -9.96 -3.00
CA PHE A 25 -4.11 -10.24 -1.63
C PHE A 25 -4.45 -9.07 -0.71
N SER A 26 -4.62 -9.36 0.57
CA SER A 26 -4.83 -8.36 1.62
C SER A 26 -3.69 -8.40 2.63
N LEU A 27 -3.31 -7.25 3.17
CA LEU A 27 -2.25 -7.12 4.16
C LEU A 27 -2.80 -6.48 5.45
N ASN A 28 -2.58 -7.15 6.58
CA ASN A 28 -2.69 -6.54 7.89
C ASN A 28 -1.33 -5.99 8.32
N PHE A 29 -1.31 -4.94 9.13
CA PHE A 29 -0.08 -4.27 9.57
C PHE A 29 -0.25 -3.64 10.97
N ALA A 30 0.84 -3.54 11.73
CA ALA A 30 0.82 -2.87 13.03
C ALA A 30 1.02 -1.35 12.95
N LYS A 31 1.71 -0.86 11.91
CA LYS A 31 1.97 0.57 11.68
C LYS A 31 1.91 0.90 10.20
N ILE A 32 1.37 2.07 9.88
CA ILE A 32 1.32 2.65 8.54
C ILE A 32 1.98 4.02 8.51
N GLU A 33 2.80 4.26 7.49
CA GLU A 33 3.41 5.54 7.17
C GLU A 33 3.22 5.79 5.67
N PHE A 34 2.77 6.98 5.34
CA PHE A 34 2.53 7.47 3.99
C PHE A 34 3.37 8.72 3.76
N SER A 35 4.03 8.78 2.62
CA SER A 35 4.88 9.90 2.22
C SER A 35 4.50 10.33 0.81
N TYR A 36 4.10 11.58 0.66
CA TYR A 36 3.78 12.18 -0.62
C TYR A 36 4.76 13.31 -0.92
N ALA A 37 5.49 13.20 -2.02
CA ALA A 37 6.34 14.27 -2.52
C ALA A 37 5.61 15.03 -3.63
N PRO A 38 5.28 16.33 -3.46
CA PRO A 38 4.69 17.13 -4.52
C PRO A 38 5.71 17.34 -5.64
N GLN A 39 5.21 17.50 -6.87
CA GLN A 39 6.05 17.74 -8.04
C GLN A 39 5.82 19.16 -8.56
N ASP A 40 6.90 19.87 -8.91
CA ASP A 40 6.80 21.19 -9.53
C ASP A 40 6.48 21.10 -11.04
N ALA A 41 6.24 22.25 -11.67
CA ALA A 41 5.90 22.33 -13.10
C ALA A 41 6.99 21.79 -14.04
N LYS A 42 8.24 21.63 -13.57
CA LYS A 42 9.36 21.07 -14.32
C LYS A 42 9.57 19.59 -14.03
N GLY A 43 8.69 18.99 -13.23
CA GLY A 43 8.76 17.60 -12.87
C GLY A 43 9.70 17.31 -11.70
N LYS A 44 10.25 18.31 -11.00
CA LYS A 44 11.13 18.10 -9.86
C LYS A 44 10.31 17.82 -8.59
N LEU A 45 10.74 16.83 -7.81
CA LEU A 45 10.14 16.53 -6.51
C LEU A 45 10.52 17.58 -5.46
N GLY A 46 9.53 18.03 -4.70
CA GLY A 46 9.68 18.84 -3.50
C GLY A 46 9.83 18.00 -2.23
N SER A 47 9.82 18.68 -1.08
CA SER A 47 9.91 18.03 0.23
C SER A 47 8.67 17.16 0.50
N PRO A 48 8.84 15.90 0.96
CA PRO A 48 7.71 15.02 1.19
C PRO A 48 6.89 15.41 2.41
N ALA A 49 5.57 15.48 2.25
CA ALA A 49 4.61 15.49 3.34
C ALA A 49 4.42 14.06 3.86
N ARG A 50 4.54 13.86 5.17
CA ARG A 50 4.41 12.55 5.81
C ARG A 50 3.22 12.50 6.76
N ALA A 51 2.53 11.38 6.76
CA ALA A 51 1.48 11.04 7.73
C ALA A 51 1.62 9.58 8.12
N GLY A 52 1.29 9.23 9.36
CA GLY A 52 1.38 7.85 9.81
C GLY A 52 0.67 7.62 11.13
N TRP A 53 0.36 6.35 11.38
CA TRP A 53 -0.26 5.88 12.61
C TRP A 53 0.32 4.54 13.03
N ASP A 54 0.64 4.43 14.31
CA ASP A 54 0.96 3.18 14.99
C ASP A 54 -0.31 2.63 15.63
N LEU A 55 -0.87 1.59 15.02
CA LEU A 55 -2.13 0.98 15.46
C LEU A 55 -1.92 0.16 16.73
N LYS A 56 -0.72 -0.41 16.93
CA LYS A 56 -0.40 -1.27 18.07
C LYS A 56 -0.36 -0.49 19.38
N SER A 57 0.20 0.72 19.34
CA SER A 57 0.24 1.65 20.47
C SER A 57 -0.87 2.69 20.46
N ASN A 58 -1.66 2.73 19.37
CA ASN A 58 -2.72 3.70 19.09
C ASN A 58 -2.26 5.16 19.18
N LYS A 59 -1.18 5.49 18.46
CA LYS A 59 -0.57 6.82 18.48
C LYS A 59 -0.16 7.27 17.08
N LYS A 60 -0.05 8.58 16.91
CA LYS A 60 0.59 9.16 15.71
C LYS A 60 2.07 8.78 15.68
N VAL A 61 2.58 8.52 14.48
CA VAL A 61 4.02 8.32 14.20
C VAL A 61 4.76 9.66 14.18
#